data_AF-A0A174K5V5-F1
#
_entry.id   AF-A0A174K5V5-F1
#
_cell.length_a   1.000
_cell.length_b   1.000
_cell.length_c   1.000
_cell.angle_alpha   90.00
_cell.angle_beta   90.00
_cell.angle_gamma   90.00
#
_symmetry.space_group_name_H-M   'P 1'
#
loop_
_entity.id
_entity.type
_entity.pdbx_description
1 polymer ?
#
loop_
_entity_poly.entity_id
_entity_poly.type
_entity_poly.pdbx_seq_one_letter_code
_entity_poly.pdbx_strand_id
1 'polypeptide(L)'
;MKKITNRLLAGVLSLAAVFATLPASQVQAAEKQYWTDAQEKAGYVEKVMIDGSIGSTFHEGIMQVEGEIAYCIDINTDFQSGYKTRSDASSRMSADQIADVALSLEYVKQYAANHNELNYKQVYLLEQCVVWQRLSVHLGWSCDNVRAAYDEVSNAVQDEVYAGAKAFVKANKGRYDCGGYIYSGDGQELGQFWAKLDVGNAALQKVSTNPTITN
;
A
#
# COMPACT_ATOMS: atom_id res chain seq x y z
N MET A 1 -86.23 -19.48 -53.98
CA MET A 1 -85.79 -20.57 -54.87
C MET A 1 -84.26 -20.61 -54.91
N LYS A 2 -83.69 -21.81 -54.71
CA LYS A 2 -82.33 -22.33 -55.04
C LYS A 2 -81.24 -21.29 -55.42
N LYS A 3 -80.21 -21.10 -54.57
CA LYS A 3 -78.91 -21.84 -54.46
C LYS A 3 -77.81 -21.26 -55.35
N ILE A 4 -76.55 -21.43 -54.90
CA ILE A 4 -75.25 -21.39 -55.62
C ILE A 4 -74.52 -20.02 -55.48
N THR A 5 -73.28 -19.87 -54.98
CA THR A 5 -72.25 -20.73 -54.35
C THR A 5 -71.17 -19.82 -53.73
N ASN A 6 -70.50 -20.37 -52.71
CA ASN A 6 -69.26 -19.90 -52.06
C ASN A 6 -68.15 -19.45 -53.02
N ARG A 7 -67.28 -18.53 -52.54
CA ARG A 7 -65.91 -18.88 -52.09
C ARG A 7 -65.22 -17.69 -51.37
N LEU A 8 -65.04 -17.88 -50.07
CA LEU A 8 -64.16 -17.14 -49.16
C LEU A 8 -62.69 -17.48 -49.46
N LEU A 9 -61.82 -16.46 -49.44
CA LEU A 9 -60.38 -16.59 -49.22
C LEU A 9 -59.97 -15.46 -48.27
N ALA A 10 -60.05 -15.74 -46.97
CA ALA A 10 -59.44 -14.93 -45.94
C ALA A 10 -58.07 -15.54 -45.62
N GLY A 11 -56.99 -14.84 -45.99
CA GLY A 11 -55.64 -15.17 -45.55
C GLY A 11 -55.44 -14.68 -44.12
N VAL A 12 -55.19 -15.60 -43.19
CA VAL A 12 -54.76 -15.28 -41.82
C VAL A 12 -53.23 -15.28 -41.80
N LEU A 13 -52.64 -14.12 -41.50
CA LEU A 13 -51.20 -13.97 -41.29
C LEU A 13 -50.89 -14.35 -39.83
N SER A 14 -50.22 -15.47 -39.60
CA SER A 14 -49.73 -15.87 -38.27
C SER A 14 -48.34 -15.27 -38.03
N LEU A 15 -48.25 -14.33 -37.09
CA LEU A 15 -46.99 -13.72 -36.64
C LEU A 15 -46.34 -14.63 -35.58
N ALA A 16 -45.25 -15.31 -35.93
CA ALA A 16 -44.49 -16.12 -34.99
C ALA A 16 -43.63 -15.22 -34.08
N ALA A 17 -43.88 -15.25 -32.78
CA ALA A 17 -43.07 -14.56 -31.79
C ALA A 17 -41.75 -15.32 -31.57
N VAL A 18 -40.63 -14.71 -31.97
CA VAL A 18 -39.30 -15.20 -31.65
C VAL A 18 -38.88 -14.61 -30.31
N PHE A 19 -38.85 -15.42 -29.26
CA PHE A 19 -38.23 -15.02 -27.99
C PHE A 19 -36.71 -15.11 -28.14
N ALA A 20 -36.05 -13.98 -28.32
CA ALA A 20 -34.60 -13.88 -28.17
C ALA A 20 -34.27 -13.98 -26.68
N THR A 21 -33.70 -15.10 -26.23
CA THR A 21 -33.09 -15.17 -24.90
C THR A 21 -31.83 -14.33 -24.93
N LEU A 22 -31.86 -13.14 -24.31
CA LEU A 22 -30.65 -12.38 -24.04
C LEU A 22 -29.72 -13.25 -23.17
N PRO A 23 -28.41 -13.34 -23.49
CA PRO A 23 -27.46 -13.91 -22.55
C PRO A 23 -27.51 -13.07 -21.27
N ALA A 24 -27.70 -13.73 -20.12
CA ALA A 24 -27.49 -13.08 -18.84
C ALA A 24 -26.04 -12.62 -18.80
N SER A 25 -25.79 -11.34 -19.08
CA SER A 25 -24.51 -10.71 -18.85
C SER A 25 -24.22 -10.88 -17.36
N GLN A 26 -23.25 -11.74 -17.03
CA GLN A 26 -22.62 -11.72 -15.71
C GLN A 26 -22.10 -10.29 -15.54
N VAL A 27 -22.75 -9.53 -14.66
CA VAL A 27 -22.26 -8.21 -14.26
C VAL A 27 -20.99 -8.49 -13.47
N GLN A 28 -19.83 -8.52 -14.15
CA GLN A 28 -18.56 -8.32 -13.47
C GLN A 28 -18.70 -6.95 -12.80
N ALA A 29 -18.82 -6.94 -11.48
CA ALA A 29 -18.70 -5.70 -10.73
C ALA A 29 -17.37 -5.07 -11.14
N ALA A 30 -17.41 -3.87 -11.72
CA ALA A 30 -16.20 -3.15 -12.08
C ALA A 30 -15.32 -3.06 -10.84
N GLU A 31 -14.08 -3.55 -10.94
CA GLU A 31 -13.15 -3.49 -9.82
C GLU A 31 -12.99 -2.04 -9.38
N LYS A 32 -13.10 -1.80 -8.07
CA LYS A 32 -12.94 -0.45 -7.53
C LYS A 32 -11.52 0.04 -7.85
N GLN A 33 -11.42 1.17 -8.52
CA GLN A 33 -10.16 1.85 -8.82
C GLN A 33 -9.91 2.99 -7.85
N TYR A 34 -8.64 3.32 -7.67
CA TYR A 34 -8.15 4.35 -6.75
C TYR A 34 -7.26 5.31 -7.51
N TRP A 35 -7.49 6.62 -7.37
CA TRP A 35 -6.66 7.62 -8.00
C TRP A 35 -5.36 7.80 -7.22
N THR A 36 -4.25 7.85 -7.95
CA THR A 36 -2.91 8.07 -7.39
C THR A 36 -2.22 9.23 -8.09
N ASP A 37 -1.53 10.05 -7.31
CA ASP A 37 -0.77 11.19 -7.82
C ASP A 37 0.45 11.50 -6.93
N ALA A 38 1.29 12.41 -7.41
CA ALA A 38 2.45 12.95 -6.70
C ALA A 38 2.52 14.46 -6.97
N GLN A 39 1.73 15.23 -6.22
CA GLN A 39 1.50 16.65 -6.52
C GLN A 39 2.68 17.54 -6.18
N GLU A 40 3.52 17.12 -5.24
CA GLU A 40 4.61 17.92 -4.70
C GLU A 40 5.93 17.13 -4.68
N LYS A 41 7.04 17.81 -5.03
CA LYS A 41 8.38 17.27 -4.84
C LYS A 41 8.74 17.23 -3.34
N ALA A 42 9.11 16.05 -2.86
CA ALA A 42 9.67 15.85 -1.54
C ALA A 42 11.15 16.27 -1.51
N GLY A 43 11.96 15.78 -2.46
CA GLY A 43 13.39 16.10 -2.53
C GLY A 43 14.13 15.21 -3.54
N TYR A 44 15.42 15.00 -3.29
CA TYR A 44 16.26 14.07 -4.05
C TYR A 44 16.60 12.81 -3.25
N VAL A 45 16.65 11.68 -3.94
CA VAL A 45 17.06 10.37 -3.42
C VAL A 45 18.26 9.88 -4.20
N GLU A 46 19.17 9.22 -3.51
CA GLU A 46 20.34 8.55 -4.08
C GLU A 46 20.20 7.04 -3.94
N LYS A 47 20.20 6.33 -5.08
CA LYS A 47 20.29 4.87 -5.10
C LYS A 47 21.74 4.47 -4.89
N VAL A 48 22.10 4.18 -3.63
CA VAL A 48 23.45 3.76 -3.24
C VAL A 48 23.57 2.25 -3.42
N MET A 49 24.58 1.85 -4.18
CA MET A 49 24.90 0.45 -4.46
C MET A 49 25.62 -0.19 -3.26
N ILE A 50 25.73 -1.53 -3.25
CA ILE A 50 26.39 -2.27 -2.15
C ILE A 50 27.87 -1.85 -1.97
N ASP A 51 28.55 -1.45 -3.03
CA ASP A 51 29.94 -0.97 -2.98
C ASP A 51 30.09 0.48 -2.47
N GLY A 52 28.98 1.14 -2.14
CA GLY A 52 28.95 2.52 -1.65
C GLY A 52 28.93 3.58 -2.74
N SER A 53 28.98 3.21 -4.02
CA SER A 53 28.83 4.15 -5.13
C SER A 53 27.38 4.61 -5.29
N ILE A 54 27.19 5.83 -5.77
CA ILE A 54 25.86 6.34 -6.16
C ILE A 54 25.57 5.83 -7.57
N GLY A 55 24.63 4.89 -7.69
CA GLY A 55 24.21 4.37 -8.99
C GLY A 55 23.33 5.36 -9.75
N SER A 56 22.45 6.07 -9.04
CA SER A 56 21.64 7.14 -9.60
C SER A 56 21.17 8.12 -8.52
N THR A 57 20.83 9.34 -8.95
CA THR A 57 20.13 10.35 -8.15
C THR A 57 18.86 10.74 -8.90
N PHE A 58 17.72 10.75 -8.21
CA PHE A 58 16.43 11.05 -8.84
C PHE A 58 15.53 11.88 -7.92
N HIS A 59 14.51 12.49 -8.52
CA HIS A 59 13.50 13.25 -7.80
C HIS A 59 12.47 12.32 -7.18
N GLU A 60 12.15 12.57 -5.92
CA GLU A 60 11.05 11.90 -5.25
C GLU A 60 9.88 12.86 -5.01
N GLY A 61 8.68 12.42 -5.36
CA GLY A 61 7.43 13.13 -5.13
C GLY A 61 6.66 12.55 -3.94
N ILE A 62 5.90 13.39 -3.24
CA ILE A 62 4.99 12.93 -2.19
C ILE A 62 3.79 12.25 -2.85
N MET A 63 3.85 10.92 -2.92
CA MET A 63 2.81 10.12 -3.52
C MET A 63 1.62 9.96 -2.58
N GLN A 64 0.43 9.99 -3.18
CA GLN A 64 -0.83 9.84 -2.46
C GLN A 64 -1.75 8.86 -3.17
N VAL A 65 -2.59 8.19 -2.39
CA VAL A 65 -3.75 7.44 -2.86
C VAL A 65 -4.97 7.99 -2.15
N GLU A 66 -5.94 8.51 -2.90
CA GLU A 66 -7.15 9.17 -2.36
C GLU A 66 -6.84 10.27 -1.32
N GLY A 67 -5.75 11.02 -1.53
CA GLY A 67 -5.31 12.11 -0.63
C GLY A 67 -4.51 11.67 0.60
N GLU A 68 -4.32 10.37 0.80
CA GLU A 68 -3.52 9.82 1.89
C GLU A 68 -2.12 9.43 1.40
N ILE A 69 -1.10 9.65 2.23
CA ILE A 69 0.29 9.30 1.90
C ILE A 69 0.40 7.83 1.47
N ALA A 70 1.16 7.61 0.41
CA ALA A 70 1.55 6.31 -0.08
C ALA A 70 3.03 6.30 -0.45
N TYR A 71 3.61 5.11 -0.49
CA TYR A 71 5.04 4.93 -0.72
C TYR A 71 5.29 4.09 -1.96
N CYS A 72 6.33 4.41 -2.71
CA CYS A 72 6.87 3.53 -3.73
C CYS A 72 7.24 2.17 -3.13
N ILE A 73 6.80 1.09 -3.76
CA ILE A 73 7.23 -0.27 -3.44
C ILE A 73 7.99 -0.96 -4.58
N ASP A 74 8.44 -0.20 -5.58
CA ASP A 74 9.41 -0.62 -6.58
C ASP A 74 10.29 0.55 -7.04
N ILE A 75 11.49 0.67 -6.47
CA ILE A 75 12.44 1.76 -6.78
C ILE A 75 12.92 1.76 -8.25
N ASN A 76 12.66 0.71 -9.01
CA ASN A 76 13.18 0.57 -10.38
C ASN A 76 12.20 1.03 -11.46
N THR A 77 11.02 1.50 -11.07
CA THR A 77 9.95 1.89 -11.98
C THR A 77 9.57 3.34 -11.72
N ASP A 78 9.49 4.16 -12.77
CA ASP A 78 9.09 5.56 -12.65
C ASP A 78 7.62 5.71 -12.25
N PHE A 79 7.33 6.69 -11.39
CA PHE A 79 5.96 7.00 -11.00
C PHE A 79 5.15 7.59 -12.16
N GLN A 80 3.90 7.14 -12.27
CA GLN A 80 2.90 7.70 -13.17
C GLN A 80 1.58 7.85 -12.42
N SER A 81 1.04 9.08 -12.39
CA SER A 81 -0.30 9.34 -11.86
C SER A 81 -1.35 8.62 -12.67
N GLY A 82 -2.37 8.09 -12.01
CA GLY A 82 -3.43 7.35 -12.68
C GLY A 82 -4.26 6.48 -11.73
N TYR A 83 -5.23 5.79 -12.31
CA TYR A 83 -6.06 4.83 -11.58
C TYR A 83 -5.32 3.50 -11.38
N LYS A 84 -5.33 3.01 -10.14
CA LYS A 84 -4.73 1.73 -9.74
C LYS A 84 -5.77 0.83 -9.07
N THR A 85 -5.58 -0.48 -9.19
CA THR A 85 -6.35 -1.48 -8.46
C THR A 85 -5.69 -1.75 -7.10
N ARG A 86 -6.51 -1.97 -6.06
CA ARG A 86 -6.02 -2.21 -4.71
C ARG A 86 -6.12 -3.69 -4.36
N SER A 87 -5.04 -4.23 -3.81
CA SER A 87 -4.99 -5.56 -3.20
C SER A 87 -4.48 -5.46 -1.76
N ASP A 88 -4.81 -6.45 -0.93
CA ASP A 88 -4.19 -6.61 0.37
C ASP A 88 -2.70 -6.96 0.18
N ALA A 89 -1.81 -6.35 0.97
CA ALA A 89 -0.37 -6.61 0.86
C ALA A 89 -0.03 -8.10 1.07
N SER A 90 -0.83 -8.83 1.86
CA SER A 90 -0.66 -10.28 2.09
C SER A 90 -0.84 -11.13 0.84
N SER A 91 -1.40 -10.57 -0.25
CA SER A 91 -1.46 -11.25 -1.54
C SER A 91 -0.08 -11.44 -2.18
N ARG A 92 0.94 -10.66 -1.77
CA ARG A 92 2.29 -10.64 -2.38
C ARG A 92 3.43 -10.63 -1.37
N MET A 93 3.16 -10.27 -0.12
CA MET A 93 4.15 -10.17 0.95
C MET A 93 3.78 -11.09 2.11
N SER A 94 4.78 -11.74 2.71
CA SER A 94 4.59 -12.48 3.96
C SER A 94 4.28 -11.54 5.13
N ALA A 95 3.69 -12.08 6.20
CA ALA A 95 3.43 -11.31 7.42
C ALA A 95 4.70 -10.68 8.01
N ASP A 96 5.83 -11.39 7.95
CA ASP A 96 7.12 -10.88 8.42
C ASP A 96 7.62 -9.70 7.55
N GLN A 97 7.42 -9.75 6.23
CA GLN A 97 7.76 -8.64 5.32
C GLN A 97 6.87 -7.42 5.55
N ILE A 98 5.57 -7.63 5.72
CA ILE A 98 4.61 -6.56 6.01
C ILE A 98 4.95 -5.90 7.36
N ALA A 99 5.17 -6.70 8.40
CA ALA A 99 5.54 -6.20 9.72
C ALA A 99 6.87 -5.43 9.69
N ASP A 100 7.84 -5.90 8.92
CA ASP A 100 9.14 -5.23 8.78
C ASP A 100 9.01 -3.81 8.19
N VAL A 101 8.22 -3.65 7.12
CA VAL A 101 7.95 -2.34 6.52
C VAL A 101 7.07 -1.48 7.44
N ALA A 102 5.97 -2.02 7.94
CA ALA A 102 5.00 -1.30 8.74
C ALA A 102 5.58 -0.78 10.06
N LEU A 103 6.34 -1.60 10.79
CA LEU A 103 7.00 -1.19 12.04
C LEU A 103 8.13 -0.19 11.78
N SER A 104 8.83 -0.30 10.64
CA SER A 104 9.85 0.69 10.27
C SER A 104 9.23 2.06 10.03
N LEU A 105 8.11 2.12 9.29
CA LEU A 105 7.35 3.36 9.08
C LEU A 105 6.80 3.91 10.40
N GLU A 106 6.25 3.05 11.27
CA GLU A 106 5.76 3.46 12.59
C GLU A 106 6.88 4.07 13.45
N TYR A 107 8.09 3.50 13.40
CA TYR A 107 9.25 4.09 14.07
C TYR A 107 9.59 5.48 13.51
N VAL A 108 9.64 5.65 12.18
CA VAL A 108 9.94 6.95 11.57
C VAL A 108 8.91 8.00 11.99
N LYS A 109 7.62 7.64 12.06
CA LYS A 109 6.55 8.53 12.55
C LYS A 109 6.75 8.92 14.01
N GLN A 110 7.08 7.96 14.87
CA GLN A 110 7.39 8.24 16.28
C GLN A 110 8.66 9.07 16.45
N TYR A 111 9.68 8.84 15.62
CA TYR A 111 10.90 9.64 15.61
C TYR A 111 10.58 11.08 15.22
N ALA A 112 9.89 11.30 14.10
CA ALA A 112 9.50 12.62 13.62
C ALA A 112 8.64 13.40 14.63
N ALA A 113 7.72 12.72 15.33
CA ALA A 113 6.91 13.33 16.39
C ALA A 113 7.75 13.88 17.57
N ASN A 114 8.98 13.40 17.75
CA ASN A 114 9.91 13.87 18.77
C ASN A 114 11.02 14.80 18.21
N HIS A 115 11.08 15.01 16.89
CA HIS A 115 12.11 15.80 16.19
C HIS A 115 11.44 16.86 15.31
N ASN A 116 10.90 17.90 15.94
CA ASN A 116 10.10 18.96 15.30
C ASN A 116 10.91 19.84 14.32
N GLU A 117 12.23 19.74 14.33
CA GLU A 117 13.12 20.37 13.35
C GLU A 117 13.03 19.75 11.95
N LEU A 118 12.56 18.50 11.84
CA LEU A 118 12.30 17.86 10.56
C LEU A 118 11.01 18.40 9.95
N ASN A 119 11.10 18.93 8.74
CA ASN A 119 9.89 19.30 8.00
C ASN A 119 9.22 18.06 7.37
N TYR A 120 7.95 18.19 6.99
CA TYR A 120 7.16 17.06 6.47
C TYR A 120 7.76 16.41 5.21
N LYS A 121 8.52 17.15 4.38
CA LYS A 121 9.20 16.57 3.22
C LYS A 121 10.37 15.70 3.62
N GLN A 122 11.15 16.15 4.60
CA GLN A 122 12.25 15.37 5.16
C GLN A 122 11.72 14.09 5.83
N VAL A 123 10.60 14.18 6.55
CA VAL A 123 9.92 13.01 7.12
C VAL A 123 9.47 12.06 6.00
N TYR A 124 8.82 12.56 4.95
CA TYR A 124 8.42 11.73 3.82
C TYR A 124 9.62 11.03 3.16
N LEU A 125 10.73 11.73 2.95
CA LEU A 125 11.95 11.13 2.36
C LEU A 125 12.51 10.01 3.25
N LEU A 126 12.53 10.19 4.57
CA LEU A 126 12.93 9.16 5.53
C LEU A 126 12.00 7.95 5.47
N GLU A 127 10.69 8.18 5.43
CA GLU A 127 9.68 7.12 5.31
C GLU A 127 9.82 6.34 3.99
N GLN A 128 9.96 7.04 2.87
CA GLN A 128 10.10 6.43 1.56
C GLN A 128 11.41 5.64 1.43
N CYS A 129 12.53 6.20 1.91
CA CYS A 129 13.81 5.51 1.91
C CYS A 129 13.78 4.26 2.80
N VAL A 130 13.16 4.33 4.00
CA VAL A 130 13.08 3.14 4.85
C VAL A 130 12.26 2.03 4.18
N VAL A 131 11.16 2.35 3.49
CA VAL A 131 10.38 1.37 2.72
C VAL A 131 11.25 0.66 1.69
N TRP A 132 12.00 1.39 0.88
CA TRP A 132 12.89 0.79 -0.11
C TRP A 132 14.04 -0.01 0.51
N GLN A 133 14.66 0.46 1.59
CA GLN A 133 15.70 -0.30 2.28
C GLN A 133 15.17 -1.63 2.79
N ARG A 134 13.95 -1.64 3.39
CA ARG A 134 13.34 -2.89 3.88
C ARG A 134 12.96 -3.81 2.72
N LEU A 135 12.32 -3.30 1.67
CA LEU A 135 11.93 -4.10 0.52
C LEU A 135 13.13 -4.61 -0.29
N SER A 136 14.22 -3.85 -0.39
CA SER A 136 15.44 -4.27 -1.07
C SER A 136 16.03 -5.56 -0.45
N VAL A 137 16.01 -5.67 0.89
CA VAL A 137 16.42 -6.89 1.60
C VAL A 137 15.57 -8.10 1.21
N HIS A 138 14.28 -7.88 0.95
CA HIS A 138 13.31 -8.93 0.64
C HIS A 138 13.26 -9.30 -0.84
N LEU A 139 13.54 -8.34 -1.73
CA LEU A 139 13.36 -8.45 -3.18
C LEU A 139 14.70 -8.50 -3.94
N GLY A 140 15.83 -8.35 -3.25
CA GLY A 140 17.16 -8.49 -3.83
C GLY A 140 17.58 -7.34 -4.75
N TRP A 141 17.02 -6.14 -4.56
CA TRP A 141 17.30 -4.98 -5.41
C TRP A 141 18.73 -4.43 -5.29
N SER A 142 19.51 -4.90 -4.31
CA SER A 142 20.90 -4.50 -4.09
C SER A 142 21.07 -2.99 -3.86
N CYS A 143 20.05 -2.35 -3.28
CA CYS A 143 20.04 -0.93 -2.92
C CYS A 143 19.62 -0.72 -1.45
N ASP A 144 20.11 -1.60 -0.57
CA ASP A 144 19.81 -1.60 0.88
C ASP A 144 20.25 -0.31 1.59
N ASN A 145 21.05 0.52 0.90
CA ASN A 145 21.58 1.79 1.38
C ASN A 145 20.97 3.02 0.68
N VAL A 146 19.85 2.84 -0.04
CA VAL A 146 19.11 3.98 -0.62
C VAL A 146 18.80 5.02 0.46
N ARG A 147 19.01 6.29 0.13
CA ARG A 147 18.96 7.39 1.09
C ARG A 147 18.46 8.66 0.44
N ALA A 148 17.95 9.59 1.23
CA ALA A 148 17.79 10.97 0.79
C ALA A 148 19.17 11.57 0.52
N ALA A 149 19.27 12.48 -0.46
CA ALA A 149 20.49 13.24 -0.66
C ALA A 149 20.86 13.99 0.64
N TYR A 150 22.15 14.10 0.95
CA TYR A 150 22.58 14.65 2.23
C TYR A 150 22.25 16.13 2.43
N ASP A 151 22.04 16.86 1.35
CA ASP A 151 21.54 18.24 1.38
C ASP A 151 20.05 18.32 1.78
N GLU A 152 19.28 17.24 1.58
CA GLU A 152 17.87 17.14 1.99
C GLU A 152 17.76 16.67 3.45
N VAL A 153 18.46 15.60 3.80
CA VAL A 153 18.52 15.07 5.17
C VAL A 153 19.95 14.62 5.49
N SER A 154 20.54 15.19 6.54
CA SER A 154 21.92 14.90 6.91
C SER A 154 22.16 13.40 7.15
N ASN A 155 23.37 12.93 6.86
CA ASN A 155 23.74 11.53 7.09
C ASN A 155 23.49 11.08 8.54
N ALA A 156 23.81 11.93 9.52
CA ALA A 156 23.67 11.59 10.93
C ALA A 156 22.22 11.24 11.31
N VAL A 157 21.25 12.04 10.82
CA VAL A 157 19.82 11.78 11.04
C VAL A 157 19.40 10.50 10.35
N GLN A 158 19.82 10.29 9.10
CA GLN A 158 19.48 9.09 8.34
C GLN A 158 20.03 7.82 9.00
N ASP A 159 21.29 7.82 9.42
CA ASP A 159 21.93 6.70 10.12
C ASP A 159 21.20 6.37 11.43
N GLU A 160 20.84 7.38 12.22
CA GLU A 160 20.08 7.22 13.46
C GLU A 160 18.69 6.60 13.18
N VAL A 161 17.94 7.20 12.24
CA VAL A 161 16.57 6.78 11.92
C VAL A 161 16.53 5.36 11.40
N TYR A 162 17.40 4.99 10.45
CA TYR A 162 17.37 3.67 9.83
C TYR A 162 17.90 2.58 10.78
N ALA A 163 18.91 2.88 11.60
CA ALA A 163 19.35 1.96 12.65
C ALA A 163 18.26 1.78 13.72
N GLY A 164 17.61 2.87 14.12
CA GLY A 164 16.49 2.88 15.05
C GLY A 164 15.30 2.07 14.56
N ALA A 165 14.93 2.22 13.28
CA ALA A 165 13.84 1.46 12.66
C ALA A 165 14.12 -0.06 12.71
N LYS A 166 15.34 -0.48 12.32
CA LYS A 166 15.76 -1.90 12.39
C LYS A 166 15.70 -2.44 13.83
N ALA A 167 16.15 -1.65 14.80
CA ALA A 167 16.08 -2.03 16.22
C ALA A 167 14.63 -2.11 16.72
N PHE A 168 13.79 -1.17 16.32
CA PHE A 168 12.38 -1.11 16.68
C PHE A 168 11.59 -2.30 16.13
N VAL A 169 11.79 -2.68 14.87
CA VAL A 169 11.21 -3.89 14.27
C VAL A 169 11.56 -5.12 15.11
N LYS A 170 12.85 -5.29 15.45
CA LYS A 170 13.32 -6.43 16.23
C LYS A 170 12.71 -6.48 17.65
N ALA A 171 12.59 -5.32 18.31
CA ALA A 171 12.05 -5.22 19.66
C ALA A 171 10.52 -5.36 19.72
N ASN A 172 9.82 -5.10 18.62
CA ASN A 172 8.36 -5.04 18.58
C ASN A 172 7.70 -6.13 17.73
N LYS A 173 8.45 -7.14 17.29
CA LYS A 173 7.89 -8.30 16.60
C LYS A 173 6.78 -8.94 17.45
N GLY A 174 5.59 -9.03 16.88
CA GLY A 174 4.40 -9.61 17.54
C GLY A 174 3.69 -8.70 18.55
N ARG A 175 4.09 -7.42 18.69
CA ARG A 175 3.41 -6.45 19.57
C ARG A 175 2.41 -5.54 18.84
N TYR A 176 2.40 -5.61 17.51
CA TYR A 176 1.58 -4.76 16.65
C TYR A 176 0.82 -5.63 15.65
N ASP A 177 -0.44 -5.27 15.41
CA ASP A 177 -1.21 -5.72 14.26
C ASP A 177 -0.75 -4.93 13.03
N CYS A 178 -0.03 -5.60 12.14
CA CYS A 178 0.59 -4.99 10.97
C CYS A 178 -0.14 -5.38 9.69
N GLY A 179 -0.38 -4.41 8.81
CA GLY A 179 -1.04 -4.65 7.53
C GLY A 179 -0.62 -3.66 6.47
N GLY A 180 -1.14 -3.86 5.27
CA GLY A 180 -0.91 -2.94 4.17
C GLY A 180 -1.83 -3.18 2.97
N TYR A 181 -1.88 -2.19 2.09
CA TYR A 181 -2.46 -2.29 0.76
C TYR A 181 -1.40 -2.03 -0.30
N ILE A 182 -1.51 -2.76 -1.41
CA ILE A 182 -0.70 -2.56 -2.62
C ILE A 182 -1.62 -2.04 -3.73
N TYR A 183 -1.17 -0.99 -4.41
CA TYR A 183 -1.85 -0.36 -5.53
C TYR A 183 -1.08 -0.60 -6.82
N SER A 184 -1.69 -1.34 -7.74
CA SER A 184 -1.08 -1.79 -9.00
C SER A 184 -1.79 -1.17 -10.21
N GLY A 185 -1.02 -0.82 -11.24
CA GLY A 185 -1.52 -0.18 -12.46
C GLY A 185 -0.34 0.33 -13.29
N ASP A 186 -0.57 1.34 -14.12
CA ASP A 186 0.50 1.91 -14.95
C ASP A 186 1.59 2.59 -14.10
N GLY A 187 2.85 2.42 -14.50
CA GLY A 187 4.02 2.92 -13.78
C GLY A 187 4.24 2.23 -12.44
N GLN A 188 4.89 2.94 -11.54
CA GLN A 188 5.31 2.45 -10.23
C GLN A 188 4.15 1.97 -9.34
N GLU A 189 4.37 0.87 -8.62
CA GLU A 189 3.42 0.39 -7.61
C GLU A 189 3.56 1.16 -6.30
N LEU A 190 2.43 1.38 -5.64
CA LEU A 190 2.38 2.08 -4.34
C LEU A 190 1.94 1.14 -3.22
N GLY A 191 2.41 1.44 -2.02
CA GLY A 191 2.05 0.76 -0.78
C GLY A 191 1.57 1.73 0.28
N GLN A 192 0.53 1.35 1.02
CA GLN A 192 0.15 1.96 2.28
C GLN A 192 0.26 0.90 3.37
N PHE A 193 1.03 1.16 4.43
CA PHE A 193 1.28 0.21 5.50
C PHE A 193 0.93 0.82 6.86
N TRP A 194 0.50 -0.02 7.79
CA TRP A 194 0.16 0.39 9.15
C TRP A 194 0.66 -0.63 10.16
N ALA A 195 1.05 -0.15 11.33
CA ALA A 195 1.30 -0.96 12.51
C ALA A 195 0.45 -0.40 13.66
N LYS A 196 -0.58 -1.12 14.06
CA LYS A 196 -1.43 -0.75 15.18
C LYS A 196 -0.96 -1.49 16.42
N LEU A 197 -0.61 -0.77 17.48
CA LEU A 197 -0.19 -1.42 18.73
C LEU A 197 -1.29 -2.37 19.21
N ASP A 198 -0.94 -3.65 19.34
CA ASP A 198 -1.86 -4.66 19.84
C ASP A 198 -1.89 -4.54 21.36
N VAL A 199 -2.73 -3.60 21.83
CA VAL A 199 -3.09 -3.46 23.24
C VAL A 199 -4.03 -4.60 23.62
N GLY A 200 -3.55 -5.85 23.52
CA GLY A 200 -4.28 -6.99 24.05
C GLY A 200 -4.78 -6.66 25.45
N ASN A 201 -6.03 -7.00 25.76
CA ASN A 201 -6.60 -6.85 27.10
C ASN A 201 -5.81 -7.76 28.06
N ALA A 202 -4.66 -7.29 28.54
CA ALA A 202 -3.93 -7.95 29.59
C ALA A 202 -4.78 -7.82 30.86
N ALA A 203 -5.53 -8.87 31.18
CA ALA A 203 -6.09 -9.02 32.50
C ALA A 203 -4.91 -9.00 33.48
N LEU A 204 -4.77 -7.90 34.23
CA LEU A 204 -3.77 -7.78 35.28
C LEU A 204 -4.07 -8.86 36.33
N GLN A 205 -3.37 -10.00 36.27
CA GLN A 205 -3.50 -11.01 37.31
C GLN A 205 -2.66 -10.55 38.51
N LYS A 206 -3.33 -10.03 39.54
CA LYS A 206 -2.71 -9.74 40.83
C LYS A 206 -2.26 -11.06 41.46
N VAL A 207 -1.00 -11.42 41.31
CA VAL A 207 -0.36 -12.50 42.07
C VAL A 207 0.13 -11.93 43.40
N SER A 208 -0.64 -12.17 44.46
CA SER A 208 -0.22 -11.91 45.84
C SER A 208 0.29 -13.22 46.45
N THR A 209 1.52 -13.22 46.98
CA THR A 209 2.03 -14.28 47.86
C THR A 209 1.53 -14.15 49.29
N ASN A 210 0.69 -13.15 49.58
CA ASN A 210 0.17 -12.87 50.91
C ASN A 210 -1.26 -13.45 51.06
N PRO A 211 -1.46 -14.51 51.86
CA PRO A 211 -2.77 -15.19 51.99
C PRO A 211 -3.82 -14.35 52.72
N THR A 212 -3.48 -13.18 53.26
CA THR A 212 -4.36 -12.31 54.05
C THR A 212 -5.01 -11.16 53.27
N ILE A 213 -4.68 -10.96 51.98
CA ILE A 213 -5.28 -9.88 51.18
C ILE A 213 -5.99 -10.48 49.96
N THR A 214 -7.15 -11.06 50.21
CA THR A 214 -8.24 -11.12 49.24
C THR A 214 -9.15 -9.92 49.48
N ASN A 215 -9.14 -8.98 48.53
CA ASN A 215 -10.26 -8.19 48.04
C ASN A 215 -9.83 -7.56 46.71
#